data_AF-A0A3N9ULQ2-F1
#
_entry.id   AF-A0A3N9ULQ2-F1
#
_cell.length_a   1.000
_cell.length_b   1.000
_cell.length_c   1.000
_cell.angle_alpha   90.00
_cell.angle_beta   90.00
_cell.angle_gamma   90.00
#
_symmetry.space_group_name_H-M   'P 1'
#
loop_
_entity.id
_entity.type
_entity.pdbx_description
1 polymer ?
#
loop_
_entity_poly.entity_id
_entity_poly.type
_entity_poly.pdbx_seq_one_letter_code
_entity_poly.pdbx_strand_id
1 'polypeptide(L)'
;MKTYPYPPGKSIVKWVSTEWLKEHINDDFSILDVQPNVHDYIMGHIPRAVYLSEGVLRSAWNGLPAMYVPPEGISAVFGRTGIDADRPVLVYSGA
;
A
#
# COMPACT_ATOMS: atom_id res chain seq x y z
N MET A 1 -9.21 15.64 19.12
CA MET A 1 -9.33 15.39 17.67
C MET A 1 -7.92 15.11 17.15
N LYS A 2 -7.70 14.07 16.35
CA LYS A 2 -6.37 13.80 15.79
C LYS A 2 -6.14 14.76 14.60
N THR A 3 -4.93 15.29 14.47
CA THR A 3 -4.49 15.99 13.27
C THR A 3 -3.79 14.99 12.38
N TYR A 4 -4.19 14.91 11.10
CA TYR A 4 -3.59 14.02 10.12
C TYR A 4 -2.59 14.76 9.22
N PRO A 5 -1.53 14.09 8.75
CA PRO A 5 -1.11 12.72 9.07
C PRO A 5 -0.63 12.53 10.54
N TYR A 6 -0.90 11.36 11.15
CA TYR A 6 -0.62 11.07 12.57
C TYR A 6 0.26 9.81 12.76
N PRO A 7 1.27 9.79 13.65
CA PRO A 7 1.66 10.89 14.52
C PRO A 7 2.37 12.01 13.74
N PRO A 8 2.36 13.24 14.27
CA PRO A 8 3.16 14.33 13.70
C PRO A 8 4.66 14.01 13.80
N GLY A 9 5.48 14.67 12.99
CA GLY A 9 6.94 14.53 13.01
C GLY A 9 7.47 13.50 12.00
N LYS A 10 8.60 12.87 12.35
CA LYS A 10 9.45 12.07 11.44
C LYS A 10 9.13 10.56 11.43
N SER A 11 7.95 10.14 11.90
CA SER A 11 7.55 8.73 11.82
C SER A 11 7.51 8.27 10.36
N ILE A 12 8.08 7.09 10.09
CA ILE A 12 8.06 6.45 8.76
C ILE A 12 6.66 5.94 8.39
N VAL A 13 5.83 5.61 9.38
CA VAL A 13 4.43 5.19 9.21
C VAL A 13 3.52 6.21 9.85
N LYS A 14 2.53 6.67 9.09
CA LYS A 14 1.52 7.63 9.54
C LYS A 14 0.14 7.18 9.09
N TRP A 15 -0.84 7.40 9.95
CA TRP A 15 -2.26 7.25 9.66
C TRP A 15 -2.79 8.54 9.04
N VAL A 16 -3.78 8.39 8.16
CA VAL A 16 -4.60 9.48 7.61
C VAL A 16 -6.08 9.10 7.73
N SER A 17 -6.99 10.06 7.70
CA SER A 17 -8.42 9.77 7.57
C SER A 17 -8.89 9.82 6.12
N THR A 18 -10.10 9.31 5.90
CA THR A 18 -10.81 9.40 4.62
C THR A 18 -11.06 10.84 4.18
N GLU A 19 -11.34 11.75 5.13
CA GLU A 19 -11.56 13.17 4.84
C GLU A 19 -10.26 13.83 4.38
N TRP A 20 -9.15 13.56 5.07
CA TRP A 20 -7.84 14.04 4.67
C TRP A 20 -7.49 13.54 3.26
N LEU A 21 -7.68 12.24 3.01
CA LEU A 21 -7.38 11.67 1.69
C LEU A 21 -8.27 12.28 0.59
N LYS A 22 -9.55 12.54 0.87
CA LYS A 22 -10.46 13.19 -0.09
C LYS A 22 -9.95 14.57 -0.50
N GLU A 23 -9.40 15.35 0.43
CA GLU A 23 -8.85 16.68 0.18
C GLU A 23 -7.49 16.65 -0.54
N HIS A 24 -6.71 15.58 -0.34
CA HIS A 24 -5.33 15.44 -0.86
C HIS A 24 -5.25 14.38 -1.97
N ILE A 25 -6.38 13.97 -2.57
CA ILE A 25 -6.45 12.84 -3.52
C ILE A 25 -5.59 13.03 -4.77
N ASN A 26 -5.20 14.27 -5.08
CA ASN A 26 -4.37 14.64 -6.24
C ASN A 26 -2.93 14.99 -5.88
N ASP A 27 -2.54 14.87 -4.61
CA ASP A 27 -1.17 15.12 -4.18
C ASP A 27 -0.21 14.03 -4.69
N ASP A 28 1.08 14.30 -4.51
CA ASP A 28 2.17 13.46 -4.96
C ASP A 28 2.44 12.28 -4.01
N PHE A 29 1.58 11.27 -4.10
CA PHE A 29 1.78 9.96 -3.49
C PHE A 29 1.13 8.86 -4.34
N SER A 30 1.63 7.63 -4.17
CA SER A 30 0.99 6.44 -4.73
C SER A 30 -0.05 5.88 -3.76
N ILE A 31 -1.13 5.31 -4.28
CA ILE A 31 -2.17 4.65 -3.47
C ILE A 31 -2.15 3.16 -3.77
N LEU A 32 -2.00 2.34 -2.74
CA LEU A 32 -2.08 0.89 -2.82
C LEU A 32 -3.36 0.38 -2.17
N ASP A 33 -4.11 -0.36 -2.96
CA ASP A 33 -5.18 -1.23 -2.48
C ASP A 33 -4.58 -2.62 -2.21
N VAL A 34 -4.61 -3.05 -0.96
CA VAL A 34 -4.13 -4.38 -0.52
C VAL A 34 -5.28 -5.30 -0.10
N GLN A 35 -6.48 -5.12 -0.67
CA GLN A 35 -7.61 -6.01 -0.44
C GLN A 35 -7.24 -7.48 -0.72
N PRO A 36 -7.72 -8.44 0.09
CA PRO A 36 -7.35 -9.85 -0.07
C PRO A 36 -7.75 -10.44 -1.43
N ASN A 37 -8.81 -9.91 -2.04
CA ASN A 37 -9.37 -10.42 -3.29
C ASN A 37 -9.42 -9.32 -4.36
N VAL A 38 -8.81 -9.60 -5.52
CA VAL A 38 -8.82 -8.69 -6.68
C VAL A 38 -10.23 -8.38 -7.18
N HIS A 39 -11.20 -9.27 -6.95
CA HIS A 39 -12.59 -9.01 -7.30
C HIS A 39 -13.16 -7.81 -6.53
N ASP A 40 -12.77 -7.59 -5.28
CA ASP A 40 -13.25 -6.45 -4.50
C ASP A 40 -12.70 -5.13 -5.05
N TYR A 41 -11.41 -5.10 -5.42
CA TYR A 41 -10.82 -3.96 -6.14
C TYR A 41 -11.58 -3.65 -7.43
N ILE A 42 -11.93 -4.67 -8.22
CA ILE A 42 -12.68 -4.48 -9.47
C ILE A 42 -14.08 -3.93 -9.20
N MET A 43 -14.75 -4.38 -8.15
CA MET A 43 -16.09 -3.90 -7.75
C MET A 43 -16.06 -2.46 -7.26
N GLY A 44 -14.98 -2.04 -6.60
CA GLY A 44 -14.79 -0.66 -6.18
C GLY A 44 -13.46 -0.45 -5.46
N HIS A 45 -12.78 0.63 -5.83
CA HIS A 45 -11.52 1.05 -5.22
C HIS A 45 -11.43 2.58 -5.19
N ILE A 46 -10.49 3.10 -4.40
CA ILE A 46 -10.19 4.53 -4.34
C ILE A 46 -9.58 4.97 -5.68
N PRO A 47 -10.00 6.10 -6.29
CA PRO A 47 -9.39 6.60 -7.51
C PRO A 47 -7.86 6.70 -7.40
N ARG A 48 -7.14 6.39 -8.50
CA ARG A 48 -5.66 6.30 -8.57
C ARG A 48 -5.04 5.10 -7.82
N ALA A 49 -5.81 4.29 -7.10
CA ALA A 49 -5.27 3.12 -6.41
C ALA A 49 -4.82 2.02 -7.38
N VAL A 50 -3.66 1.46 -7.10
CA VAL A 50 -3.14 0.27 -7.76
C VAL A 50 -3.32 -0.93 -6.84
N TYR A 51 -3.84 -2.03 -7.38
CA TYR A 51 -4.00 -3.27 -6.62
C TYR A 51 -2.66 -3.97 -6.41
N LEU A 52 -2.39 -4.39 -5.18
CA LEU A 52 -1.27 -5.25 -4.82
C LEU A 52 -1.68 -6.19 -3.68
N SER A 53 -1.91 -7.46 -3.99
CA SER A 53 -2.14 -8.47 -2.94
C SER A 53 -0.94 -8.55 -2.00
N GLU A 54 -1.18 -8.58 -0.70
CA GLU A 54 -0.15 -8.75 0.33
C GLU A 54 0.52 -10.13 0.24
N GLY A 55 -0.15 -11.11 -0.41
CA GLY A 55 0.37 -12.45 -0.66
C GLY A 55 1.68 -12.45 -1.46
N VAL A 56 1.92 -11.44 -2.29
CA VAL A 56 3.17 -11.32 -3.07
C VAL A 56 4.40 -11.06 -2.21
N LEU A 57 4.21 -10.60 -0.97
CA LEU A 57 5.30 -10.34 -0.03
C LEU A 57 5.89 -11.63 0.56
N ARG A 58 5.19 -12.76 0.40
CA ARG A 58 5.56 -14.04 1.03
C ARG A 58 5.69 -15.15 0.00
N SER A 59 6.63 -16.05 0.24
CA SER A 59 6.86 -17.24 -0.57
C SER A 59 7.33 -18.40 0.30
N ALA A 60 7.27 -19.61 -0.25
CA ALA A 60 7.82 -20.78 0.43
C ALA A 60 9.36 -20.72 0.41
N TRP A 61 10.00 -20.94 1.56
CA TRP A 61 11.45 -21.03 1.67
C TRP A 61 11.83 -22.19 2.59
N ASN A 62 12.57 -23.16 2.06
CA ASN A 62 13.07 -24.31 2.82
C ASN A 62 11.97 -25.04 3.63
N GLY A 63 10.81 -25.28 3.02
CA GLY A 63 9.65 -25.94 3.66
C GLY A 63 8.78 -25.03 4.54
N LEU A 64 9.15 -23.76 4.73
CA LEU A 64 8.34 -22.77 5.45
C LEU A 64 7.46 -21.99 4.47
N PRO A 65 6.11 -22.01 4.58
CA PRO A 65 5.20 -21.56 3.52
C PRO A 65 5.01 -20.03 3.39
N ALA A 66 5.49 -19.22 4.34
CA ALA A 66 5.12 -17.81 4.45
C ALA A 66 6.31 -16.88 4.79
N MET A 67 7.48 -17.17 4.22
CA MET A 67 8.68 -16.37 4.45
C MET A 67 8.67 -15.13 3.55
N TYR A 68 9.15 -14.00 4.04
CA TYR A 68 9.26 -12.79 3.22
C TYR A 68 10.13 -13.05 1.99
N VAL A 69 9.66 -12.58 0.83
CA VAL A 69 10.43 -12.59 -0.41
C VAL A 69 11.69 -11.72 -0.21
N PRO A 70 12.87 -12.14 -0.69
CA PRO A 70 14.08 -11.32 -0.65
C PRO A 70 13.88 -9.96 -1.35
N PRO A 71 14.60 -8.90 -0.95
CA PRO A 71 14.48 -7.57 -1.54
C PRO A 71 14.57 -7.55 -3.07
N GLU A 72 15.45 -8.35 -3.64
CA GLU A 72 15.67 -8.45 -5.09
C GLU A 72 14.44 -9.01 -5.80
N GLY A 73 13.74 -9.95 -5.17
CA GLY A 73 12.53 -10.55 -5.71
C GLY A 73 11.32 -9.60 -5.65
N ILE A 74 11.16 -8.86 -4.55
CA ILE A 74 10.01 -7.97 -4.38
C ILE A 74 10.16 -6.63 -5.10
N SER A 75 11.40 -6.15 -5.32
CA SER A 75 11.68 -4.88 -6.00
C SER A 75 11.06 -4.80 -7.39
N ALA A 76 11.13 -5.89 -8.18
CA ALA A 76 10.52 -5.95 -9.51
C ALA A 76 8.99 -5.86 -9.46
N VAL A 77 8.36 -6.40 -8.42
CA VAL A 77 6.91 -6.31 -8.22
C VAL A 77 6.50 -4.86 -7.90
N PHE A 78 7.21 -4.19 -6.99
CA PHE A 78 6.97 -2.79 -6.67
C PHE A 78 7.19 -1.85 -7.87
N GLY A 79 8.22 -2.10 -8.69
CA GLY A 79 8.44 -1.31 -9.90
C GLY A 79 7.27 -1.38 -10.89
N ARG A 80 6.59 -2.52 -10.99
CA ARG A 80 5.42 -2.70 -11.87
C ARG A 80 4.17 -2.00 -11.39
N THR A 81 4.06 -1.69 -10.09
CA THR A 81 2.91 -0.96 -9.52
C THR A 81 3.12 0.56 -9.56
N GLY A 82 4.29 1.04 -10.00
CA GLY A 82 4.62 2.47 -9.97
C GLY A 82 4.95 3.00 -8.57
N ILE A 83 5.22 2.10 -7.61
CA ILE A 83 5.80 2.48 -6.32
C ILE A 83 7.25 2.91 -6.56
N ASP A 84 7.66 3.93 -5.83
CA ASP A 84 8.96 4.56 -5.93
C ASP A 84 9.39 4.98 -4.53
N ALA A 85 10.69 4.91 -4.25
CA ALA A 85 11.25 5.19 -2.93
C ALA A 85 11.21 6.69 -2.58
N ASP A 86 11.10 7.57 -3.57
CA ASP A 86 11.18 9.02 -3.39
C ASP A 86 9.81 9.67 -3.08
N ARG A 87 8.73 8.89 -3.11
CA ARG A 87 7.36 9.36 -2.91
C ARG A 87 6.61 8.53 -1.86
N PRO A 88 5.76 9.16 -1.02
CA PRO A 88 4.97 8.43 -0.05
C PRO A 88 4.04 7.40 -0.70
N VAL A 89 3.78 6.31 0.01
CA VAL A 89 2.80 5.29 -0.38
C VAL A 89 1.69 5.25 0.66
N LEU A 90 0.47 5.55 0.24
CA LEU A 90 -0.73 5.37 1.06
C LEU A 90 -1.24 3.94 0.85
N VAL A 91 -1.40 3.19 1.92
CA VAL A 91 -1.85 1.79 1.88
C VAL A 91 -3.20 1.68 2.59
N TYR A 92 -4.16 1.00 1.96
CA TYR A 92 -5.44 0.66 2.59
C TYR A 92 -5.87 -0.75 2.19
N SER A 93 -6.77 -1.33 2.99
CA SER A 93 -7.47 -2.57 2.68
C SER A 93 -8.98 -2.37 2.83
N GLY A 94 -9.74 -3.39 2.43
CA GLY A 94 -11.17 -3.52 2.71
C GLY A 94 -11.44 -3.96 4.15
N ALA A 95 -12.73 -3.97 4.50
CA ALA A 95 -13.22 -4.43 5.80
C ALA A 95 -13.35 -5.96 5.86
#